data_AF-A0A1I7X3H3-F1
#
_entry.id   AF-A0A1I7X3H3-F1
#
_cell.length_a   1.000
_cell.length_b   1.000
_cell.length_c   1.000
_cell.angle_alpha   90.00
_cell.angle_beta   90.00
_cell.angle_gamma   90.00
#
_symmetry.space_group_name_H-M   'P 1'
#
loop_
_entity.id
_entity.type
_entity.pdbx_description
1 polymer ?
#
loop_
_entity_poly.entity_id
_entity_poly.type
_entity_poly.pdbx_seq_one_letter_code
_entity_poly.pdbx_strand_id
1 'polypeptide(L)'
;MTNNQSGNGNLTTDDIDNKDEKEEAVIEIGGLVRPPMNQDEFDKRFFYKQPEEKSEFSRQFRKFVRSYYEPFTSLTLFKYSLFSFIPIIDWLPDYKWREDLLFDMIGGLTVGIMHVPQGSFAVVSLMTGIAVDRITNVSYLKELEESGSNITLTTNDLPTPIEVASVLTLTVGVIQFLMGFFRLSFLTTYFSDQVVAGFTTGACCHVFVSQLKDLLGLRGMPKRSGPGYMLMKLYDIALNLHRVNPASVIISVTTITVLVVGKEIINPLAKKRFKLIVPIPFELLVVILATLVTYVFQLNPLYRVKIAKSIPTGMPEPSFPRFSLIPHLIANAIGISIVVVAVHMSLAKMFGKKLNYSINPGQELYALGLSSIASGFLPVYPVACSLGRTLVNVEAGTKTQV
;
A
#
# COMPACT_ATOMS: atom_id res chain seq x y z
N MET A 1 43.86 34.78 -43.99
CA MET A 1 44.14 35.81 -42.97
C MET A 1 44.64 35.08 -41.73
N THR A 2 45.94 35.23 -41.46
CA THR A 2 46.65 35.30 -40.15
C THR A 2 46.10 34.58 -38.91
N ASN A 3 46.87 34.05 -37.96
CA ASN A 3 48.25 33.57 -37.82
C ASN A 3 48.38 33.07 -36.35
N ASN A 4 49.53 32.47 -36.00
CA ASN A 4 50.08 32.07 -34.68
C ASN A 4 49.95 30.57 -34.39
N GLN A 5 50.96 29.72 -34.65
CA GLN A 5 52.36 29.69 -34.17
C GLN A 5 52.52 29.78 -32.64
N SER A 6 52.97 28.68 -32.04
CA SER A 6 54.22 28.65 -31.27
C SER A 6 54.62 27.19 -31.03
N GLY A 7 55.84 26.83 -31.41
CA GLY A 7 56.47 25.55 -31.13
C GLY A 7 57.49 25.65 -30.00
N ASN A 8 57.80 24.50 -29.40
CA ASN A 8 59.07 24.09 -28.81
C ASN A 8 58.79 22.69 -28.22
N GLY A 9 59.49 21.62 -28.59
CA GLY A 9 60.93 21.53 -28.62
C GLY A 9 61.40 21.19 -27.20
N ASN A 10 61.50 19.89 -26.90
CA ASN A 10 62.57 19.32 -26.07
C ASN A 10 62.49 17.79 -26.11
N LEU A 11 63.36 17.22 -26.94
CA LEU A 11 64.03 15.97 -26.62
C LEU A 11 64.95 16.22 -25.41
N THR A 12 64.84 15.38 -24.40
CA THR A 12 65.95 15.02 -23.51
C THR A 12 65.84 13.49 -23.37
N THR A 13 66.59 12.74 -24.18
CA THR A 13 67.84 12.09 -23.75
C THR A 13 67.69 11.50 -22.35
N ASP A 14 67.19 10.26 -22.30
CA ASP A 14 67.69 9.17 -21.46
C ASP A 14 66.99 7.86 -21.91
N ASP A 15 67.08 7.58 -23.22
CA ASP A 15 67.17 6.20 -23.68
C ASP A 15 68.65 5.86 -23.58
N ILE A 16 69.04 5.05 -22.59
CA ILE A 16 70.10 4.03 -22.60
C ILE A 16 70.31 3.58 -21.14
N ASP A 17 70.27 2.26 -20.94
CA ASP A 17 70.64 1.54 -19.72
C ASP A 17 69.80 1.74 -18.45
N ASN A 18 68.69 1.02 -18.42
CA ASN A 18 68.53 0.01 -17.36
C ASN A 18 67.69 -1.16 -17.87
N LYS A 19 68.30 -1.92 -18.78
CA LYS A 19 68.08 -3.37 -18.80
C LYS A 19 68.78 -3.89 -17.55
N ASP A 20 68.02 -4.10 -16.49
CA ASP A 20 68.19 -5.17 -15.51
C ASP A 20 67.20 -4.92 -14.37
N GLU A 21 66.64 -6.00 -13.84
CA GLU A 21 65.70 -6.07 -12.70
C GLU A 21 64.24 -5.68 -12.95
N LYS A 22 63.52 -6.57 -13.67
CA LYS A 22 62.22 -7.01 -13.16
C LYS A 22 62.35 -8.46 -12.73
N GLU A 23 62.62 -8.68 -11.44
CA GLU A 23 62.40 -9.98 -10.80
C GLU A 23 60.98 -10.45 -11.15
N GLU A 24 60.89 -11.55 -11.89
CA GLU A 24 59.63 -12.26 -12.10
C GLU A 24 59.19 -12.80 -10.74
N ALA A 25 58.27 -12.09 -10.06
CA ALA A 25 57.68 -12.53 -8.81
C ALA A 25 56.80 -13.77 -9.04
N VAL A 26 57.43 -14.94 -9.06
CA VAL A 26 56.77 -16.24 -9.24
C VAL A 26 55.92 -16.57 -8.02
N ILE A 27 54.61 -16.70 -8.21
CA ILE A 27 53.68 -17.08 -7.14
C ILE A 27 53.46 -18.58 -7.21
N GLU A 28 54.05 -19.35 -6.28
CA GLU A 28 53.77 -20.77 -6.09
C GLU A 28 52.51 -20.96 -5.24
N ILE A 29 51.45 -21.50 -5.83
CA ILE A 29 50.27 -21.97 -5.10
C ILE A 29 49.99 -23.41 -5.53
N GLY A 30 50.16 -24.36 -4.62
CA GLY A 30 49.79 -25.77 -4.84
C GLY A 30 50.57 -26.49 -5.94
N GLY A 31 51.84 -26.14 -6.17
CA GLY A 31 52.69 -26.77 -7.20
C GLY A 31 52.50 -26.25 -8.62
N LEU A 32 51.63 -25.24 -8.82
CA LEU A 32 51.56 -24.51 -10.09
C LEU A 32 52.42 -23.25 -10.01
N VAL A 33 53.47 -23.22 -10.83
CA VAL A 33 54.35 -22.07 -11.05
C VAL A 33 53.75 -21.25 -12.20
N ARG A 34 53.26 -20.03 -11.92
CA ARG A 34 52.79 -19.11 -12.97
C ARG A 34 53.34 -17.70 -12.76
N PRO A 35 53.75 -17.00 -13.84
CA PRO A 35 54.16 -15.62 -13.73
C PRO A 35 52.95 -14.75 -13.31
N PRO A 36 53.19 -13.66 -12.55
CA PRO A 36 52.16 -12.70 -12.22
C PRO A 36 51.71 -12.03 -13.52
N MET A 37 50.40 -11.91 -13.70
CA MET A 37 49.82 -11.44 -14.95
C MET A 37 48.83 -10.32 -14.66
N ASN A 38 48.95 -9.21 -15.38
CA ASN A 38 47.97 -8.12 -15.31
C ASN A 38 46.69 -8.50 -16.07
N GLN A 39 45.57 -7.84 -15.75
CA GLN A 39 44.27 -8.14 -16.39
C GLN A 39 44.34 -8.04 -17.93
N ASP A 40 45.08 -7.06 -18.46
CA ASP A 40 45.26 -6.89 -19.91
C ASP A 40 46.04 -8.04 -20.57
N GLU A 41 47.03 -8.59 -19.87
CA GLU A 41 47.80 -9.75 -20.35
C GLU A 41 46.98 -11.03 -20.28
N PHE A 42 46.15 -11.16 -19.24
CA PHE A 42 45.19 -12.24 -19.08
C PHE A 42 44.16 -12.22 -20.20
N ASP A 43 43.57 -11.06 -20.46
CA ASP A 43 42.53 -10.91 -21.48
C ASP A 43 43.08 -11.17 -22.89
N LYS A 44 44.33 -10.77 -23.17
CA LYS A 44 45.03 -11.11 -24.43
C LYS A 44 45.31 -12.61 -24.54
N ARG A 45 45.80 -13.26 -23.47
CA ARG A 45 46.15 -14.69 -23.47
C ARG A 45 44.93 -15.59 -23.62
N PHE A 46 43.80 -15.20 -23.04
CA PHE A 46 42.54 -15.95 -23.10
C PHE A 46 41.55 -15.42 -24.15
N PHE A 47 42.00 -14.53 -25.04
CA PHE A 47 41.18 -13.91 -26.09
C PHE A 47 39.87 -13.31 -25.56
N TYR A 48 39.88 -12.79 -24.33
CA TYR A 48 38.74 -12.10 -23.77
C TYR A 48 38.59 -10.75 -24.47
N LYS A 49 37.48 -10.59 -25.18
CA LYS A 49 37.10 -9.32 -25.78
C LYS A 49 36.09 -8.68 -24.84
N GLN A 50 36.48 -7.59 -24.18
CA GLN A 50 35.56 -6.84 -23.33
C GLN A 50 34.31 -6.49 -24.15
N PRO A 51 33.09 -6.82 -23.68
CA PRO A 51 31.88 -6.46 -24.39
C PRO A 51 31.82 -4.95 -24.53
N GLU A 52 31.53 -4.45 -25.73
CA GLU A 52 31.36 -3.01 -25.98
C GLU A 52 30.48 -2.40 -24.87
N GLU A 53 30.98 -1.34 -24.22
CA GLU A 53 30.23 -0.54 -23.23
C GLU A 53 29.07 0.18 -23.94
N LYS A 54 28.04 -0.57 -24.30
CA LYS A 54 26.72 0.00 -24.56
C LYS A 54 26.28 0.64 -23.26
N SER A 55 25.81 1.88 -23.32
CA SER A 55 25.39 2.62 -22.13
C SER A 55 24.54 1.73 -21.23
N GLU A 56 24.86 1.68 -19.93
CA GLU A 56 24.13 0.89 -18.91
C GLU A 56 22.61 1.04 -19.09
N PHE A 57 22.17 2.27 -19.39
CA PHE A 57 20.80 2.62 -19.73
C PHE A 57 20.23 1.84 -20.92
N SER A 58 20.94 1.80 -22.06
CA SER A 58 20.47 1.07 -23.25
C SER A 58 20.35 -0.44 -23.00
N ARG A 59 21.24 -1.01 -22.17
CA ARG A 59 21.19 -2.42 -21.76
C ARG A 59 20.00 -2.69 -20.87
N GLN A 60 19.75 -1.84 -19.87
CA GLN A 60 18.60 -1.96 -18.98
C GLN A 60 17.27 -1.74 -19.72
N PHE A 61 17.19 -0.73 -20.59
CA PHE A 61 16.02 -0.47 -21.41
C PHE A 61 15.73 -1.64 -22.35
N ARG A 62 16.75 -2.21 -23.00
CA ARG A 62 16.58 -3.41 -23.83
C ARG A 62 16.10 -4.62 -23.02
N LYS A 63 16.64 -4.85 -21.81
CA LYS A 63 16.14 -5.90 -20.90
C LYS A 63 14.68 -5.66 -20.49
N PHE A 64 14.33 -4.41 -20.20
CA PHE A 64 12.96 -4.00 -19.89
C PHE A 64 12.01 -4.30 -21.04
N VAL A 65 12.31 -3.80 -22.24
CA VAL A 65 11.47 -3.99 -23.45
C VAL A 65 11.38 -5.48 -23.81
N ARG A 66 12.50 -6.21 -23.76
CA ARG A 66 12.53 -7.68 -23.90
C ARG A 66 11.61 -8.37 -22.93
N SER A 67 11.52 -7.86 -21.72
CA SER A 67 10.59 -8.27 -20.68
C SER A 67 9.15 -8.48 -21.20
N TYR A 68 8.68 -7.56 -22.05
CA TYR A 68 7.29 -7.48 -22.50
C TYR A 68 7.03 -8.18 -23.83
N TYR A 69 7.97 -8.16 -24.78
CA TYR A 69 7.76 -8.80 -26.08
C TYR A 69 8.13 -10.29 -26.09
N GLU A 70 9.04 -10.74 -25.22
CA GLU A 70 9.53 -12.13 -25.17
C GLU A 70 8.41 -13.16 -24.99
N PRO A 71 7.38 -12.95 -24.13
CA PRO A 71 6.21 -13.83 -24.06
C PRO A 71 5.47 -13.99 -25.40
N PHE A 72 5.43 -12.96 -26.24
CA PHE A 72 4.71 -12.98 -27.52
C PHE A 72 5.52 -13.56 -28.69
N THR A 73 6.77 -13.98 -28.46
CA THR A 73 7.62 -14.55 -29.53
C THR A 73 7.29 -16.00 -29.86
N SER A 74 6.67 -16.73 -28.94
CA SER A 74 6.28 -18.14 -29.13
C SER A 74 5.00 -18.46 -28.35
N LEU A 75 4.13 -19.29 -28.93
CA LEU A 75 2.93 -19.80 -28.27
C LEU A 75 3.24 -20.50 -26.93
N THR A 76 4.38 -21.19 -26.85
CA THR A 76 4.78 -21.88 -25.62
C THR A 76 5.16 -20.89 -24.53
N LEU A 77 5.97 -19.87 -24.85
CA LEU A 77 6.36 -18.82 -23.90
C LEU A 77 5.17 -17.97 -23.46
N PHE A 78 4.24 -17.68 -24.37
CA PHE A 78 3.00 -16.98 -24.05
C PHE A 78 2.17 -17.78 -23.05
N LYS A 79 1.98 -19.09 -23.27
CA LYS A 79 1.29 -19.97 -22.33
C LYS A 79 1.97 -19.97 -20.96
N TYR A 80 3.28 -20.12 -20.90
CA TYR A 80 4.02 -20.07 -19.63
C TYR A 80 3.85 -18.73 -18.91
N SER A 81 3.94 -17.61 -19.62
CA SER A 81 3.73 -16.28 -19.04
C SER A 81 2.30 -16.07 -18.55
N LEU A 82 1.31 -16.61 -19.26
CA LEU A 82 -0.10 -16.51 -18.88
C LEU A 82 -0.40 -17.34 -17.62
N PHE A 83 0.11 -18.57 -17.56
CA PHE A 83 -0.02 -19.42 -16.37
C PHE A 83 0.69 -18.81 -15.15
N SER A 84 1.91 -18.30 -15.32
CA SER A 84 2.64 -17.62 -14.23
C SER A 84 1.99 -16.31 -13.77
N PHE A 85 1.16 -15.67 -14.61
CA PHE A 85 0.43 -14.46 -14.26
C PHE A 85 -0.83 -14.74 -13.40
N ILE A 86 -1.31 -15.98 -13.37
CA ILE A 86 -2.52 -16.38 -12.65
C ILE A 86 -2.15 -17.42 -11.57
N PRO A 87 -1.73 -16.98 -10.37
CA PRO A 87 -1.21 -17.87 -9.33
C PRO A 87 -2.19 -18.93 -8.84
N ILE A 88 -3.51 -18.73 -9.03
CA ILE A 88 -4.52 -19.72 -8.65
C ILE A 88 -4.35 -21.05 -9.39
N ILE A 89 -3.77 -21.03 -10.59
CA ILE A 89 -3.53 -22.25 -11.36
C ILE A 89 -2.42 -23.10 -10.74
N ASP A 90 -1.49 -22.47 -10.00
CA ASP A 90 -0.37 -23.18 -9.38
C ASP A 90 -0.79 -23.89 -8.08
N TRP A 91 -1.58 -23.26 -7.21
CA TRP A 91 -1.91 -23.84 -5.90
C TRP A 91 -3.22 -24.62 -5.85
N LEU A 92 -4.21 -24.29 -6.70
CA LEU A 92 -5.53 -24.92 -6.65
C LEU A 92 -5.49 -26.44 -6.93
N PRO A 93 -4.66 -26.98 -7.85
CA PRO A 93 -4.55 -28.42 -8.07
C PRO A 93 -3.98 -29.19 -6.87
N ASP A 94 -3.10 -28.56 -6.10
CA ASP A 94 -2.45 -29.15 -4.91
C ASP A 94 -3.31 -29.01 -3.63
N TYR A 95 -4.53 -28.49 -3.76
CA TYR A 95 -5.41 -28.20 -2.63
C TYR A 95 -5.97 -29.46 -1.96
N LYS A 96 -5.70 -29.62 -0.65
CA LYS A 96 -6.17 -30.75 0.15
C LYS A 96 -7.54 -30.45 0.77
N TRP A 97 -8.59 -30.58 -0.03
CA TRP A 97 -9.97 -30.25 0.36
C TRP A 97 -10.48 -30.92 1.65
N ARG A 98 -9.97 -32.10 2.02
CA ARG A 98 -10.39 -32.80 3.24
C ARG A 98 -9.80 -32.21 4.52
N GLU A 99 -8.63 -31.59 4.42
CA GLU A 99 -7.87 -31.08 5.56
C GLU A 99 -8.02 -29.56 5.68
N ASP A 100 -7.94 -28.85 4.56
CA ASP A 100 -7.78 -27.40 4.55
C ASP A 100 -9.11 -26.65 4.47
N LEU A 101 -10.14 -27.23 3.84
CA LEU A 101 -11.44 -26.57 3.64
C LEU A 101 -12.11 -26.15 4.94
N LEU A 102 -11.99 -26.97 5.99
CA LEU A 102 -12.59 -26.66 7.28
C LEU A 102 -11.92 -25.44 7.92
N PHE A 103 -10.60 -25.34 7.86
CA PHE A 103 -9.86 -24.19 8.39
C PHE A 103 -10.09 -22.94 7.54
N ASP A 104 -10.09 -23.07 6.21
CA ASP A 104 -10.33 -21.96 5.29
C ASP A 104 -11.76 -21.40 5.45
N MET A 105 -12.78 -22.26 5.55
CA MET A 105 -14.16 -21.82 5.82
C MET A 105 -14.31 -21.11 7.16
N ILE A 106 -13.70 -21.65 8.23
CA ILE A 106 -13.75 -21.06 9.57
C ILE A 106 -13.02 -19.71 9.57
N GLY A 107 -11.83 -19.63 8.96
CA GLY A 107 -11.05 -18.41 8.82
C GLY A 107 -11.78 -17.35 8.00
N GLY A 108 -12.30 -17.72 6.82
CA GLY A 108 -13.08 -16.86 5.95
C GLY A 108 -14.32 -16.28 6.63
N LEU A 109 -15.10 -17.12 7.32
CA LEU A 109 -16.26 -16.68 8.10
C LEU A 109 -15.85 -15.70 9.21
N THR A 110 -14.76 -15.98 9.91
CA THR A 110 -14.24 -15.12 10.97
C THR A 110 -13.82 -13.77 10.44
N VAL A 111 -13.05 -13.74 9.34
CA VAL A 111 -12.59 -12.52 8.69
C VAL A 111 -13.79 -11.70 8.20
N GLY A 112 -14.81 -12.36 7.62
CA GLY A 112 -16.06 -11.71 7.22
C GLY A 112 -16.78 -11.05 8.40
N ILE A 113 -16.94 -11.78 9.51
CA ILE A 113 -17.54 -11.28 10.75
C ILE A 113 -16.77 -10.07 11.31
N MET A 114 -15.44 -10.13 11.31
CA MET A 114 -14.59 -9.02 11.79
C MET A 114 -14.59 -7.82 10.85
N HIS A 115 -14.80 -8.03 9.54
CA HIS A 115 -14.78 -6.96 8.56
C HIS A 115 -15.98 -6.02 8.70
N VAL A 116 -17.17 -6.55 9.00
CA VAL A 116 -18.42 -5.77 9.12
C VAL A 116 -18.29 -4.57 10.07
N PRO A 117 -17.85 -4.72 11.34
CA PRO A 117 -17.72 -3.59 12.27
C PRO A 117 -16.45 -2.75 12.06
N GLN A 118 -15.36 -3.32 11.54
CA GLN A 118 -14.07 -2.63 11.42
C GLN A 118 -13.95 -1.77 10.16
N GLY A 119 -14.64 -2.16 9.07
CA GLY A 119 -14.49 -1.50 7.76
C GLY A 119 -13.12 -1.74 7.13
N SER A 120 -12.60 -0.73 6.43
CA SER A 120 -11.31 -0.79 5.74
C SER A 120 -10.18 -0.15 6.56
N PHE A 121 -8.98 -0.10 5.97
CA PHE A 121 -7.80 0.48 6.56
C PHE A 121 -7.98 1.98 6.85
N ALA A 122 -7.82 2.35 8.12
CA ALA A 122 -8.15 3.69 8.61
C ALA A 122 -7.32 4.80 7.97
N VAL A 123 -6.04 4.54 7.66
CA VAL A 123 -5.14 5.55 7.05
C VAL A 123 -5.59 5.89 5.64
N VAL A 124 -5.89 4.88 4.82
CA VAL A 124 -6.39 5.07 3.45
C VAL A 124 -7.77 5.73 3.47
N SER A 125 -8.63 5.37 4.43
CA SER A 125 -9.92 6.01 4.64
C SER A 125 -9.78 7.51 4.98
N LEU A 126 -8.79 7.86 5.83
CA LEU A 126 -8.49 9.24 6.19
C LEU A 126 -7.95 10.03 5.00
N MET A 127 -6.98 9.48 4.26
CA MET A 127 -6.41 10.11 3.06
C MET A 127 -7.47 10.33 1.98
N THR A 128 -8.33 9.34 1.77
CA THR A 128 -9.48 9.44 0.85
C THR A 128 -10.46 10.52 1.32
N GLY A 129 -10.78 10.55 2.61
CA GLY A 129 -11.65 11.56 3.19
C GLY A 129 -11.13 12.99 3.00
N ILE A 130 -9.81 13.20 3.11
CA ILE A 130 -9.17 14.50 2.85
C ILE A 130 -9.27 14.87 1.37
N ALA A 131 -9.01 13.93 0.46
CA ALA A 131 -9.12 14.16 -0.98
C ALA A 131 -10.56 14.49 -1.40
N VAL A 132 -11.53 13.74 -0.87
CA VAL A 132 -12.96 13.97 -1.09
C VAL A 132 -13.39 15.31 -0.54
N ASP A 133 -12.99 15.65 0.68
CA ASP A 133 -13.35 16.94 1.29
C ASP A 133 -12.78 18.11 0.49
N ARG A 134 -11.54 18.00 -0.02
CA ARG A 134 -10.94 19.03 -0.87
C ARG A 134 -11.78 19.28 -2.14
N ILE A 135 -12.20 18.23 -2.85
CA ILE A 135 -12.93 18.37 -4.12
C ILE A 135 -14.39 18.76 -3.92
N THR A 136 -15.01 18.29 -2.84
CA THR A 136 -16.43 18.56 -2.56
C THR A 136 -16.68 19.85 -1.79
N ASN A 137 -15.63 20.48 -1.26
CA ASN A 137 -15.75 21.74 -0.55
C ASN A 137 -15.91 22.92 -1.52
N VAL A 138 -17.05 23.59 -1.42
CA VAL A 138 -17.45 24.76 -2.22
C VAL A 138 -16.39 25.87 -2.18
N SER A 139 -15.64 26.02 -1.08
CA SER A 139 -14.57 27.01 -0.97
C SER A 139 -13.38 26.73 -1.91
N TYR A 140 -13.04 25.46 -2.17
CA TYR A 140 -11.96 25.10 -3.11
C TYR A 140 -12.36 25.34 -4.56
N LEU A 141 -13.64 25.13 -4.88
CA LEU A 141 -14.18 25.43 -6.21
C LEU A 141 -14.18 26.94 -6.49
N LYS A 142 -14.41 27.78 -5.48
CA LYS A 142 -14.28 29.25 -5.58
C LYS A 142 -12.84 29.70 -5.84
N GLU A 143 -11.84 29.09 -5.20
CA GLU A 143 -10.42 29.39 -5.45
C GLU A 143 -9.98 29.01 -6.89
N LEU A 144 -10.58 27.97 -7.47
CA LEU A 144 -10.34 27.57 -8.88
C LEU A 144 -11.02 28.54 -9.87
N GLU A 145 -12.20 29.06 -9.52
CA GLU A 145 -12.90 30.11 -10.28
C GLU A 145 -12.09 31.42 -10.26
N GLU A 146 -11.55 31.80 -9.10
CA GLU A 146 -10.64 32.96 -8.95
C GLU A 146 -9.29 32.78 -9.67
N SER A 147 -8.85 31.53 -9.90
CA SER A 147 -7.63 31.22 -10.66
C SER A 147 -7.81 31.25 -12.19
N GLY A 148 -8.94 31.76 -12.69
CA GLY A 148 -9.15 32.01 -14.13
C GLY A 148 -9.56 30.77 -14.93
N SER A 149 -10.07 29.73 -14.27
CA SER A 149 -10.72 28.63 -14.96
C SER A 149 -12.16 29.02 -15.31
N ASN A 150 -12.54 28.94 -16.59
CA ASN A 150 -13.90 29.24 -17.10
C ASN A 150 -14.90 28.15 -16.67
N ILE A 151 -15.09 28.00 -15.36
CA ILE A 151 -15.92 26.96 -14.77
C ILE A 151 -17.19 27.63 -14.25
N THR A 152 -18.20 27.79 -15.12
CA THR A 152 -19.57 28.11 -14.71
C THR A 152 -20.22 26.87 -14.11
N LEU A 153 -19.92 26.55 -12.84
CA LEU A 153 -20.53 25.43 -12.13
C LEU A 153 -21.87 25.85 -11.52
N THR A 154 -22.95 25.35 -12.10
CA THR A 154 -24.24 25.31 -11.41
C THR A 154 -24.17 24.33 -10.24
N THR A 155 -24.89 24.59 -9.15
CA THR A 155 -24.86 23.77 -7.91
C THR A 155 -25.24 22.29 -8.12
N ASN A 156 -25.80 21.94 -9.28
CA ASN A 156 -26.17 20.58 -9.67
C ASN A 156 -24.99 19.75 -10.22
N ASP A 157 -23.87 20.37 -10.59
CA ASP A 157 -22.71 19.67 -11.17
C ASP A 157 -21.66 19.23 -10.13
N LEU A 158 -21.84 19.59 -8.85
CA LEU A 158 -20.88 19.25 -7.80
C LEU A 158 -20.73 17.74 -7.65
N PRO A 159 -19.48 17.24 -7.59
CA PRO A 159 -19.23 15.83 -7.46
C PRO A 159 -19.64 15.28 -6.10
N THR A 160 -20.29 14.12 -6.13
CA THR A 160 -20.72 13.46 -4.88
C THR A 160 -19.50 12.83 -4.20
N PRO A 161 -19.46 12.77 -2.85
CA PRO A 161 -18.34 12.16 -2.12
C PRO A 161 -18.01 10.73 -2.57
N ILE A 162 -19.05 9.93 -2.87
CA ILE A 162 -18.94 8.54 -3.30
C ILE A 162 -18.29 8.46 -4.68
N GLU A 163 -18.67 9.35 -5.58
CA GLU A 163 -18.12 9.41 -6.93
C GLU A 163 -16.66 9.85 -6.94
N VAL A 164 -16.30 10.87 -6.13
CA VAL A 164 -14.90 11.27 -5.96
C VAL A 164 -14.07 10.10 -5.41
N ALA A 165 -14.60 9.35 -4.44
CA ALA A 165 -13.94 8.17 -3.90
C ALA A 165 -13.77 7.05 -4.94
N SER A 166 -14.76 6.84 -5.82
CA SER A 166 -14.72 5.82 -6.88
C SER A 166 -13.70 6.17 -7.96
N VAL A 167 -13.67 7.44 -8.41
CA VAL A 167 -12.63 7.93 -9.35
C VAL A 167 -11.25 7.82 -8.72
N LEU A 168 -11.13 8.15 -7.43
CA LEU A 168 -9.86 8.04 -6.71
C LEU A 168 -9.39 6.58 -6.64
N THR A 169 -10.30 5.63 -6.38
CA THR A 169 -10.01 4.19 -6.36
C THR A 169 -9.53 3.70 -7.70
N LEU A 170 -10.22 4.06 -8.78
CA LEU A 170 -9.79 3.74 -10.14
C LEU A 170 -8.40 4.30 -10.42
N THR A 171 -8.16 5.57 -10.09
CA THR A 171 -6.88 6.24 -10.34
C THR A 171 -5.74 5.60 -9.55
N VAL A 172 -5.98 5.24 -8.27
CA VAL A 172 -5.03 4.50 -7.43
C VAL A 172 -4.71 3.15 -8.07
N GLY A 173 -5.72 2.42 -8.54
CA GLY A 173 -5.53 1.14 -9.22
C GLY A 173 -4.71 1.25 -10.51
N VAL A 174 -4.99 2.26 -11.34
CA VAL A 174 -4.19 2.54 -12.55
C VAL A 174 -2.75 2.86 -12.19
N ILE A 175 -2.49 3.69 -11.17
CA ILE A 175 -1.11 3.99 -10.74
C ILE A 175 -0.40 2.74 -10.24
N GLN A 176 -1.03 1.92 -9.40
CA GLN A 176 -0.46 0.67 -8.89
C GLN A 176 -0.18 -0.34 -10.02
N PHE A 177 -1.10 -0.46 -10.97
CA PHE A 177 -0.92 -1.28 -12.16
C PHE A 177 0.26 -0.76 -12.99
N LEU A 178 0.37 0.55 -13.21
CA LEU A 178 1.50 1.17 -13.90
C LEU A 178 2.82 0.96 -13.14
N MET A 179 2.81 1.00 -11.80
CA MET A 179 4.00 0.67 -11.00
C MET A 179 4.45 -0.78 -11.23
N GLY A 180 3.52 -1.73 -11.27
CA GLY A 180 3.80 -3.12 -11.64
C GLY A 180 4.31 -3.23 -13.08
N PHE A 181 3.62 -2.57 -14.01
CA PHE A 181 3.96 -2.54 -15.44
C PHE A 181 5.33 -1.92 -15.71
N PHE A 182 5.75 -0.87 -15.01
CA PHE A 182 7.09 -0.30 -15.16
C PHE A 182 8.16 -1.01 -14.31
N ARG A 183 7.81 -2.15 -13.67
CA ARG A 183 8.71 -2.90 -12.75
C ARG A 183 9.29 -2.00 -11.68
N LEU A 184 8.50 -1.08 -11.16
CA LEU A 184 8.85 -0.26 -10.00
C LEU A 184 8.77 -1.06 -8.69
N SER A 185 8.85 -2.39 -8.76
CA SER A 185 8.98 -3.28 -7.60
C SER A 185 10.22 -2.97 -6.77
N PHE A 186 11.27 -2.40 -7.37
CA PHE A 186 12.43 -1.92 -6.62
C PHE A 186 12.06 -0.83 -5.59
N LEU A 187 10.98 -0.07 -5.83
CA LEU A 187 10.50 0.93 -4.87
C LEU A 187 10.09 0.28 -3.55
N THR A 188 9.65 -0.98 -3.61
CA THR A 188 9.31 -1.79 -2.43
C THR A 188 10.52 -2.19 -1.59
N THR A 189 11.74 -2.03 -2.11
CA THR A 189 13.00 -2.24 -1.38
C THR A 189 13.35 -1.00 -0.54
N TYR A 190 12.89 0.19 -0.93
CA TYR A 190 13.13 1.43 -0.18
C TYR A 190 12.23 1.59 1.06
N PHE A 191 11.13 0.83 1.14
CA PHE A 191 10.34 0.72 2.36
C PHE A 191 11.02 -0.24 3.34
N SER A 192 12.01 0.29 4.06
CA SER A 192 12.59 -0.44 5.19
C SER A 192 11.55 -0.60 6.30
N ASP A 193 11.71 -1.64 7.13
CA ASP A 193 10.80 -1.90 8.25
C ASP A 193 10.69 -0.68 9.19
N GLN A 194 11.78 0.10 9.33
CA GLN A 194 11.82 1.32 10.14
C GLN A 194 10.96 2.46 9.54
N VAL A 195 11.02 2.66 8.21
CA VAL A 195 10.21 3.68 7.52
C VAL A 195 8.73 3.36 7.67
N VAL A 196 8.36 2.09 7.49
CA VAL A 196 6.96 1.66 7.63
C VAL A 196 6.49 1.73 9.07
N ALA A 197 7.32 1.36 10.05
CA ALA A 197 7.02 1.51 11.48
C ALA A 197 6.79 2.98 11.87
N GLY A 198 7.67 3.90 11.42
CA GLY A 198 7.52 5.34 11.67
C GLY A 198 6.26 5.91 11.02
N PHE A 199 6.00 5.57 9.76
CA PHE A 199 4.80 5.99 9.03
C PHE A 199 3.52 5.48 9.69
N THR A 200 3.45 4.19 10.02
CA THR A 200 2.26 3.59 10.66
C THR A 200 2.01 4.17 12.04
N THR A 201 3.05 4.43 12.84
CA THR A 201 2.92 5.09 14.15
C THR A 201 2.36 6.51 14.01
N GLY A 202 2.91 7.32 13.09
CA GLY A 202 2.39 8.66 12.81
C GLY A 202 0.95 8.63 12.31
N ALA A 203 0.64 7.70 11.42
CA ALA A 203 -0.72 7.51 10.90
C ALA A 203 -1.70 7.08 12.01
N CYS A 204 -1.29 6.23 12.95
CA CYS A 204 -2.07 5.87 14.14
C CYS A 204 -2.39 7.10 15.00
N CYS A 205 -1.44 8.01 15.22
CA CYS A 205 -1.70 9.27 15.92
C CYS A 205 -2.75 10.13 15.19
N HIS A 206 -2.63 10.25 13.86
CA HIS A 206 -3.61 10.96 13.03
C HIS A 206 -5.00 10.33 13.10
N VAL A 207 -5.09 9.00 13.00
CA VAL A 207 -6.34 8.26 13.12
C VAL A 207 -6.93 8.46 14.51
N PHE A 208 -6.15 8.30 15.58
CA PHE A 208 -6.59 8.50 16.96
C PHE A 208 -7.22 9.89 17.15
N VAL A 209 -6.49 10.95 16.78
CA VAL A 209 -6.98 12.34 16.86
C VAL A 209 -8.25 12.53 16.01
N SER A 210 -8.35 11.87 14.85
CA SER A 210 -9.54 11.95 14.00
C SER A 210 -10.79 11.35 14.65
N GLN A 211 -10.65 10.34 15.50
CA GLN A 211 -11.75 9.66 16.20
C GLN A 211 -12.18 10.37 17.49
N LEU A 212 -11.32 11.19 18.11
CA LEU A 212 -11.63 11.88 19.37
C LEU A 212 -12.93 12.68 19.31
N LYS A 213 -13.23 13.34 18.18
CA LYS A 213 -14.48 14.10 18.03
C LYS A 213 -15.73 13.23 18.17
N ASP A 214 -15.70 12.00 17.66
CA ASP A 214 -16.84 11.08 17.67
C ASP A 214 -16.95 10.40 19.04
N LEU A 215 -15.82 10.09 19.71
CA LEU A 215 -15.80 9.59 21.09
C LEU A 215 -16.39 10.59 22.09
N LEU A 216 -16.10 11.88 21.88
CA LEU A 216 -16.62 12.99 22.70
C LEU A 216 -18.05 13.42 22.29
N GLY A 217 -18.59 12.88 21.19
CA GLY A 217 -19.91 13.23 20.67
C GLY A 217 -20.02 14.69 20.18
N LEU A 218 -18.91 15.31 19.78
CA LEU A 218 -18.87 16.70 19.31
C LEU A 218 -19.51 16.83 17.92
N ARG A 219 -20.34 17.86 17.74
CA ARG A 219 -21.08 18.13 16.49
C ARG A 219 -20.63 19.44 15.84
N GLY A 220 -20.71 19.51 14.51
CA GLY A 220 -20.47 20.74 13.74
C GLY A 220 -19.02 21.23 13.80
N MET A 221 -18.07 20.33 14.03
CA MET A 221 -16.65 20.68 14.05
C MET A 221 -16.18 21.20 12.69
N PRO A 222 -15.33 22.24 12.65
CA PRO A 222 -14.78 22.74 11.39
C PRO A 222 -13.98 21.63 10.70
N LYS A 223 -14.13 21.55 9.38
CA LYS A 223 -13.30 20.67 8.56
C LYS A 223 -11.97 21.37 8.29
N ARG A 224 -10.88 20.76 8.73
CA ARG A 224 -9.51 21.26 8.54
C ARG A 224 -8.77 20.33 7.59
N SER A 225 -7.87 20.89 6.78
CA SER A 225 -6.96 20.17 5.88
C SER A 225 -5.63 20.91 5.80
N GLY A 226 -4.56 20.23 5.39
CA GLY A 226 -3.23 20.84 5.18
C GLY A 226 -2.20 20.56 6.28
N PRO A 227 -1.00 21.17 6.18
CA PRO A 227 0.08 21.00 7.16
C PRO A 227 -0.36 21.41 8.57
N GLY A 228 0.07 20.65 9.59
CA GLY A 228 -0.33 20.91 10.97
C GLY A 228 -1.79 20.51 11.32
N TYR A 229 -2.50 19.85 10.40
CA TYR A 229 -3.88 19.37 10.56
C TYR A 229 -4.17 18.72 11.92
N MET A 230 -3.28 17.84 12.39
CA MET A 230 -3.49 17.12 13.66
C MET A 230 -3.52 18.08 14.85
N LEU A 231 -2.62 19.06 14.90
CA LEU A 231 -2.55 20.07 15.95
C LEU A 231 -3.76 21.01 15.91
N MET A 232 -4.16 21.43 14.70
CA MET A 232 -5.35 22.28 14.53
C MET A 232 -6.63 21.56 14.99
N LYS A 233 -6.76 20.26 14.68
CA LYS A 233 -7.88 19.46 15.19
C LYS A 233 -7.90 19.36 16.71
N LEU A 234 -6.74 19.13 17.34
CA LEU A 234 -6.64 19.09 18.79
C LEU A 234 -7.02 20.43 19.41
N TYR A 235 -6.57 21.54 18.82
CA TYR A 235 -6.96 22.89 19.23
C TYR A 235 -8.48 23.11 19.12
N ASP A 236 -9.08 22.77 17.97
CA ASP A 236 -10.52 22.90 17.77
C ASP A 236 -11.32 22.03 18.77
N ILE A 237 -10.84 20.82 19.09
CA ILE A 237 -11.46 19.94 20.11
C ILE A 237 -11.35 20.57 21.51
N ALA A 238 -10.18 21.10 21.87
CA ALA A 238 -9.96 21.72 23.18
C ALA A 238 -10.90 22.92 23.41
N LEU A 239 -11.10 23.76 22.39
CA LEU A 239 -12.03 24.89 22.47
C LEU A 239 -13.50 24.45 22.63
N ASN A 240 -13.88 23.32 22.02
CA ASN A 240 -15.25 22.82 22.02
C ASN A 240 -15.52 21.77 23.12
N LEU A 241 -14.62 21.62 24.09
CA LEU A 241 -14.76 20.62 25.16
C LEU A 241 -16.01 20.86 26.03
N HIS A 242 -16.50 22.09 26.11
CA HIS A 242 -17.75 22.42 26.79
C HIS A 242 -19.01 21.86 26.08
N ARG A 243 -18.90 21.43 24.81
CA ARG A 243 -20.02 20.90 24.01
C ARG A 243 -20.05 19.37 23.95
N VAL A 244 -19.23 18.71 24.77
CA VAL A 244 -19.14 17.24 24.85
C VAL A 244 -20.49 16.64 25.21
N ASN A 245 -20.85 15.55 24.54
CA ASN A 245 -22.03 14.77 24.90
C ASN A 245 -21.65 13.69 25.93
N PRO A 246 -22.09 13.80 27.20
CA PRO A 246 -21.72 12.84 28.23
C PRO A 246 -22.22 11.42 27.92
N ALA A 247 -23.38 11.27 27.28
CA ALA A 247 -23.90 9.95 26.90
C ALA A 247 -22.98 9.27 25.87
N SER A 248 -22.48 10.03 24.89
CA SER A 248 -21.50 9.51 23.91
C SER A 248 -20.18 9.13 24.56
N VAL A 249 -19.72 9.89 25.56
CA VAL A 249 -18.49 9.56 26.30
C VAL A 249 -18.67 8.28 27.09
N ILE A 250 -19.79 8.11 27.81
CA ILE A 250 -20.07 6.88 28.57
C ILE A 250 -20.10 5.67 27.63
N ILE A 251 -20.84 5.75 26.52
CA ILE A 251 -20.90 4.68 25.52
C ILE A 251 -19.49 4.36 25.00
N SER A 252 -18.69 5.38 24.70
CA SER A 252 -17.33 5.23 24.18
C SER A 252 -16.40 4.56 25.19
N VAL A 253 -16.39 5.01 26.44
CA VAL A 253 -15.58 4.44 27.53
C VAL A 253 -15.99 3.00 27.79
N THR A 254 -17.28 2.72 27.96
CA THR A 254 -17.79 1.37 28.15
C THR A 254 -17.42 0.45 26.99
N THR A 255 -17.58 0.92 25.75
CA THR A 255 -17.21 0.16 24.54
C THR A 255 -15.73 -0.16 24.52
N ILE A 256 -14.85 0.82 24.75
CA ILE A 256 -13.39 0.61 24.79
C ILE A 256 -13.03 -0.39 25.90
N THR A 257 -13.59 -0.23 27.10
CA THR A 257 -13.36 -1.16 28.21
C THR A 257 -13.77 -2.59 27.86
N VAL A 258 -14.97 -2.79 27.29
CA VAL A 258 -15.45 -4.11 26.87
C VAL A 258 -14.55 -4.72 25.79
N LEU A 259 -14.10 -3.93 24.82
CA LEU A 259 -13.20 -4.41 23.77
C LEU A 259 -11.83 -4.80 24.32
N VAL A 260 -11.23 -3.98 25.19
CA VAL A 260 -9.93 -4.27 25.81
C VAL A 260 -10.03 -5.51 26.71
N VAL A 261 -11.01 -5.57 27.61
CA VAL A 261 -11.22 -6.72 28.49
C VAL A 261 -11.55 -7.97 27.67
N GLY A 262 -12.42 -7.84 26.66
CA GLY A 262 -12.78 -8.93 25.76
C GLY A 262 -11.56 -9.54 25.08
N LYS A 263 -10.74 -8.71 24.43
CA LYS A 263 -9.60 -9.18 23.64
C LYS A 263 -8.39 -9.59 24.47
N GLU A 264 -8.00 -8.79 25.45
CA GLU A 264 -6.75 -9.00 26.20
C GLU A 264 -6.91 -9.98 27.37
N ILE A 265 -8.14 -10.12 27.91
CA ILE A 265 -8.39 -10.98 29.08
C ILE A 265 -9.28 -12.16 28.68
N ILE A 266 -10.51 -11.91 28.22
CA ILE A 266 -11.48 -12.99 28.00
C ILE A 266 -11.01 -13.94 26.90
N ASN A 267 -10.49 -13.41 25.79
CA ASN A 267 -10.09 -14.19 24.63
C ASN A 267 -8.95 -15.20 24.94
N PRO A 268 -7.82 -14.83 25.57
CA PRO A 268 -6.79 -15.80 25.93
C PRO A 268 -7.28 -16.82 26.97
N LEU A 269 -8.12 -16.40 27.91
CA LEU A 269 -8.73 -17.32 28.88
C LEU A 269 -9.67 -18.33 28.20
N ALA A 270 -10.51 -17.86 27.27
CA ALA A 270 -11.43 -18.69 26.51
C ALA A 270 -10.69 -19.65 25.58
N LYS A 271 -9.62 -19.19 24.90
CA LYS A 271 -8.75 -20.03 24.07
C LYS A 271 -8.13 -21.17 24.90
N LYS A 272 -7.62 -20.86 26.10
CA LYS A 272 -7.04 -21.87 27.00
C LYS A 272 -8.07 -22.85 27.56
N ARG A 273 -9.25 -22.36 27.95
CA ARG A 273 -10.29 -23.18 28.62
C ARG A 273 -11.11 -24.01 27.65
N PHE A 274 -11.51 -23.44 26.51
CA PHE A 274 -12.44 -24.04 25.55
C PHE A 274 -11.77 -24.53 24.26
N LYS A 275 -10.44 -24.40 24.14
CA LYS A 275 -9.66 -24.79 22.95
C LYS A 275 -10.24 -24.20 21.65
N LEU A 276 -10.71 -22.96 21.71
CA LEU A 276 -11.26 -22.26 20.55
C LEU A 276 -10.17 -22.11 19.49
N ILE A 277 -10.47 -22.55 18.28
CA ILE A 277 -9.63 -22.38 17.08
C ILE A 277 -9.53 -20.88 16.73
N VAL A 278 -10.63 -20.15 16.95
CA VAL A 278 -10.83 -18.77 16.51
C VAL A 278 -11.13 -17.85 17.68
N PRO A 279 -10.62 -16.60 17.67
CA PRO A 279 -10.97 -15.59 18.67
C PRO A 279 -12.45 -15.19 18.62
N ILE A 280 -13.00 -14.79 19.77
CA ILE A 280 -14.38 -14.29 19.86
C ILE A 280 -14.45 -12.88 19.21
N PRO A 281 -15.41 -12.62 18.30
CA PRO A 281 -15.53 -11.33 17.60
C PRO A 281 -16.22 -10.27 18.48
N PHE A 282 -15.51 -9.75 19.48
CA PHE A 282 -16.04 -8.75 20.42
C PHE A 282 -16.53 -7.47 19.72
N GLU A 283 -15.92 -7.07 18.61
CA GLU A 283 -16.34 -5.90 17.84
C GLU A 283 -17.78 -6.03 17.34
N LEU A 284 -18.14 -7.18 16.78
CA LEU A 284 -19.50 -7.40 16.29
C LEU A 284 -20.49 -7.47 17.45
N LEU A 285 -20.13 -8.19 18.53
CA LEU A 285 -20.99 -8.31 19.72
C LEU A 285 -21.29 -6.94 20.33
N VAL A 286 -20.27 -6.08 20.46
CA VAL A 286 -20.42 -4.72 20.96
C VAL A 286 -21.30 -3.89 20.04
N VAL A 287 -21.16 -3.99 18.71
CA VAL A 287 -22.03 -3.26 17.77
C VAL A 287 -23.50 -3.70 17.91
N ILE A 288 -23.76 -5.01 18.02
CA ILE A 288 -25.12 -5.54 18.21
C ILE A 288 -25.72 -5.03 19.53
N LEU A 289 -24.98 -5.17 20.64
CA LEU A 289 -25.43 -4.73 21.96
C LEU A 289 -25.63 -3.21 22.02
N ALA A 290 -24.70 -2.43 21.49
CA ALA A 290 -24.81 -0.97 21.45
C ALA A 290 -26.01 -0.51 20.62
N THR A 291 -26.30 -1.20 19.52
CA THR A 291 -27.48 -0.91 18.68
C THR A 291 -28.77 -1.22 19.44
N LEU A 292 -28.84 -2.38 20.11
CA LEU A 292 -29.99 -2.78 20.91
C LEU A 292 -30.25 -1.80 22.06
N VAL A 293 -29.20 -1.45 22.83
CA VAL A 293 -29.27 -0.49 23.93
C VAL A 293 -29.71 0.89 23.41
N THR A 294 -29.14 1.36 22.30
CA THR A 294 -29.50 2.66 21.71
C THR A 294 -30.96 2.68 21.26
N TYR A 295 -31.47 1.57 20.72
CA TYR A 295 -32.87 1.43 20.27
C TYR A 295 -33.85 1.35 21.43
N VAL A 296 -33.63 0.45 22.39
CA VAL A 296 -34.53 0.20 23.53
C VAL A 296 -34.62 1.43 24.44
N PHE A 297 -33.49 2.07 24.75
CA PHE A 297 -33.44 3.25 25.61
C PHE A 297 -33.64 4.56 24.85
N GLN A 298 -33.88 4.52 23.53
CA GLN A 298 -34.09 5.69 22.67
C GLN A 298 -33.03 6.80 22.89
N LEU A 299 -31.75 6.43 22.89
CA LEU A 299 -30.66 7.36 23.24
C LEU A 299 -30.44 8.48 22.20
N ASN A 300 -30.90 8.29 20.97
CA ASN A 300 -30.84 9.31 19.92
C ASN A 300 -31.77 10.51 20.20
N PRO A 301 -33.10 10.35 20.39
CA PRO A 301 -33.97 11.47 20.69
C PRO A 301 -33.70 12.08 22.07
N LEU A 302 -33.44 11.26 23.10
CA LEU A 302 -33.29 11.74 24.48
C LEU A 302 -31.94 12.45 24.72
N TYR A 303 -30.85 11.82 24.30
CA TYR A 303 -29.50 12.28 24.62
C TYR A 303 -28.74 12.81 23.39
N ARG A 304 -29.39 12.92 22.23
CA ARG A 304 -28.77 13.39 20.99
C ARG A 304 -27.50 12.59 20.66
N VAL A 305 -27.49 11.28 20.92
CA VAL A 305 -26.39 10.40 20.49
C VAL A 305 -26.42 10.27 18.96
N LYS A 306 -25.28 10.41 18.30
CA LYS A 306 -25.17 10.26 16.84
C LYS A 306 -25.35 8.79 16.48
N ILE A 307 -26.30 8.49 15.61
CA ILE A 307 -26.58 7.12 15.13
C ILE A 307 -26.30 7.01 13.63
N ALA A 308 -26.05 5.78 13.17
CA ALA A 308 -26.14 5.46 11.75
C ALA A 308 -27.57 5.72 11.27
N LYS A 309 -27.70 6.38 10.11
CA LYS A 309 -28.99 6.64 9.47
C LYS A 309 -29.41 5.43 8.63
N SER A 310 -30.44 5.60 7.80
CA SER A 310 -30.81 4.61 6.79
C SER A 310 -29.60 4.22 5.94
N ILE A 311 -29.34 2.91 5.86
CA ILE A 311 -28.32 2.31 5.00
C ILE A 311 -29.07 1.75 3.80
N PRO A 312 -28.73 2.16 2.56
CA PRO A 312 -29.38 1.62 1.37
C PRO A 312 -29.17 0.10 1.30
N THR A 313 -30.24 -0.63 1.04
CA THR A 313 -30.21 -2.09 0.87
C THR A 313 -30.07 -2.44 -0.60
N GLY A 314 -29.24 -3.42 -0.92
CA GLY A 314 -29.02 -3.90 -2.29
C GLY A 314 -27.59 -3.71 -2.76
N MET A 315 -27.26 -4.35 -3.88
CA MET A 315 -25.99 -4.14 -4.56
C MET A 315 -26.04 -2.78 -5.27
N PRO A 316 -25.03 -1.92 -5.12
CA PRO A 316 -24.96 -0.70 -5.91
C PRO A 316 -24.78 -1.04 -7.39
N GLU A 317 -25.45 -0.29 -8.26
CA GLU A 317 -25.26 -0.43 -9.70
C GLU A 317 -23.84 0.02 -10.10
N PRO A 318 -23.14 -0.74 -10.96
CA PRO A 318 -21.87 -0.30 -11.52
C PRO A 318 -22.06 1.02 -12.27
N SER A 319 -21.22 2.01 -11.97
CA SER A 319 -21.27 3.33 -12.57
C SER A 319 -19.92 3.69 -13.17
N PHE A 320 -19.92 4.34 -14.33
CA PHE A 320 -18.69 4.83 -14.94
C PHE A 320 -18.15 6.04 -14.15
N PRO A 321 -16.91 5.99 -13.63
CA PRO A 321 -16.33 7.12 -12.91
C PRO A 321 -16.13 8.33 -13.82
N ARG A 322 -16.45 9.54 -13.34
CA ARG A 322 -16.18 10.78 -14.08
C ARG A 322 -14.68 11.03 -14.25
N PHE A 323 -14.16 10.64 -15.41
CA PHE A 323 -12.75 10.81 -15.78
C PHE A 323 -12.25 12.26 -15.73
N SER A 324 -13.14 13.25 -15.82
CA SER A 324 -12.81 14.68 -15.67
C SER A 324 -12.22 15.05 -14.30
N LEU A 325 -12.46 14.23 -13.27
CA LEU A 325 -11.93 14.45 -11.92
C LEU A 325 -10.50 13.91 -11.74
N ILE A 326 -10.01 13.07 -12.65
CA ILE A 326 -8.67 12.44 -12.53
C ILE A 326 -7.53 13.45 -12.38
N PRO A 327 -7.44 14.51 -13.22
CA PRO A 327 -6.33 15.47 -13.11
C PRO A 327 -6.25 16.15 -11.74
N HIS A 328 -7.39 16.36 -11.09
CA HIS A 328 -7.48 17.00 -9.77
C HIS A 328 -7.14 16.04 -8.62
N LEU A 329 -7.24 14.73 -8.85
CA LEU A 329 -7.04 13.69 -7.85
C LEU A 329 -5.68 13.00 -7.97
N ILE A 330 -4.92 13.22 -9.04
CA ILE A 330 -3.70 12.47 -9.34
C ILE A 330 -2.65 12.54 -8.24
N ALA A 331 -2.45 13.71 -7.61
CA ALA A 331 -1.49 13.87 -6.52
C ALA A 331 -1.91 13.06 -5.27
N ASN A 332 -3.20 13.07 -4.94
CA ASN A 332 -3.74 12.26 -3.84
C ASN A 332 -3.63 10.77 -4.17
N ALA A 333 -3.92 10.38 -5.40
CA ALA A 333 -3.86 9.00 -5.87
C ALA A 333 -2.43 8.45 -5.83
N ILE A 334 -1.41 9.23 -6.20
CA ILE A 334 0.01 8.85 -6.08
C ILE A 334 0.36 8.59 -4.60
N GLY A 335 0.01 9.53 -3.72
CA GLY A 335 0.29 9.39 -2.28
C GLY A 335 -0.38 8.16 -1.67
N ILE A 336 -1.66 7.93 -1.97
CA ILE A 336 -2.40 6.75 -1.50
C ILE A 336 -1.81 5.46 -2.08
N SER A 337 -1.46 5.44 -3.37
CA SER A 337 -0.87 4.27 -4.02
C SER A 337 0.43 3.85 -3.35
N ILE A 338 1.32 4.80 -3.08
CA ILE A 338 2.58 4.57 -2.38
C ILE A 338 2.33 3.98 -0.99
N VAL A 339 1.40 4.55 -0.22
CA VAL A 339 1.06 4.07 1.12
C VAL A 339 0.48 2.65 1.08
N VAL A 340 -0.47 2.38 0.19
CA VAL A 340 -1.09 1.06 0.04
C VAL A 340 -0.04 0.02 -0.32
N VAL A 341 0.83 0.31 -1.30
CA VAL A 341 1.91 -0.60 -1.72
C VAL A 341 2.89 -0.83 -0.58
N ALA A 342 3.31 0.21 0.14
CA ALA A 342 4.26 0.08 1.24
C ALA A 342 3.72 -0.85 2.34
N VAL A 343 2.50 -0.59 2.82
CA VAL A 343 1.87 -1.40 3.88
C VAL A 343 1.61 -2.83 3.41
N HIS A 344 1.12 -3.00 2.17
CA HIS A 344 0.87 -4.32 1.59
C HIS A 344 2.14 -5.14 1.46
N MET A 345 3.22 -4.56 0.94
CA MET A 345 4.49 -5.26 0.76
C MET A 345 5.15 -5.62 2.09
N SER A 346 5.04 -4.76 3.11
CA SER A 346 5.50 -5.09 4.46
C SER A 346 4.71 -6.25 5.07
N LEU A 347 3.38 -6.25 4.90
CA LEU A 347 2.52 -7.33 5.39
C LEU A 347 2.82 -8.65 4.67
N ALA A 348 2.96 -8.59 3.34
CA ALA A 348 3.34 -9.74 2.53
C ALA A 348 4.66 -10.30 3.05
N LYS A 349 5.74 -9.50 3.10
CA LYS A 349 7.07 -9.94 3.58
C LYS A 349 7.04 -10.55 4.99
N MET A 350 6.25 -9.96 5.89
CA MET A 350 6.05 -10.49 7.25
C MET A 350 5.49 -11.91 7.22
N PHE A 351 4.43 -12.16 6.44
CA PHE A 351 3.83 -13.48 6.32
C PHE A 351 4.67 -14.46 5.50
N GLY A 352 5.35 -14.01 4.44
CA GLY A 352 6.31 -14.84 3.70
C GLY A 352 7.41 -15.39 4.59
N LYS A 353 7.94 -14.56 5.49
CA LYS A 353 8.93 -15.00 6.49
C LYS A 353 8.32 -15.88 7.58
N LYS A 354 7.10 -15.58 8.05
CA LYS A 354 6.42 -16.34 9.11
C LYS A 354 5.98 -17.74 8.64
N LEU A 355 5.54 -17.86 7.39
CA LEU A 355 4.99 -19.07 6.80
C LEU A 355 5.94 -19.74 5.80
N ASN A 356 7.17 -19.24 5.66
CA ASN A 356 8.22 -19.77 4.79
C ASN A 356 7.83 -19.93 3.30
N TYR A 357 7.23 -18.89 2.71
CA TYR A 357 6.97 -18.83 1.26
C TYR A 357 7.62 -17.60 0.62
N SER A 358 7.90 -17.69 -0.68
CA SER A 358 8.47 -16.59 -1.47
C SER A 358 7.37 -15.68 -2.01
N ILE A 359 7.65 -14.38 -2.07
CA ILE A 359 6.71 -13.37 -2.56
C ILE A 359 7.28 -12.75 -3.82
N ASN A 360 6.43 -12.57 -4.83
CA ASN A 360 6.76 -11.84 -6.04
C ASN A 360 6.17 -10.41 -5.97
N PRO A 361 6.99 -9.37 -5.72
CA PRO A 361 6.51 -7.99 -5.63
C PRO A 361 5.77 -7.49 -6.87
N GLY A 362 6.19 -7.91 -8.07
CA GLY A 362 5.53 -7.49 -9.31
C GLY A 362 4.12 -8.04 -9.40
N GLN A 363 3.93 -9.29 -9.00
CA GLN A 363 2.62 -9.94 -8.99
C GLN A 363 1.67 -9.29 -7.97
N GLU A 364 2.18 -8.93 -6.79
CA GLU A 364 1.40 -8.18 -5.78
C GLU A 364 0.93 -6.82 -6.31
N LEU A 365 1.78 -6.09 -7.06
CA LEU A 365 1.40 -4.82 -7.68
C LEU A 365 0.32 -4.98 -8.75
N TYR A 366 0.41 -6.02 -9.59
CA TYR A 366 -0.63 -6.32 -10.57
C TYR A 366 -1.95 -6.69 -9.88
N ALA A 367 -1.92 -7.53 -8.84
CA ALA A 367 -3.11 -7.92 -8.10
C ALA A 367 -3.79 -6.72 -7.43
N LEU A 368 -3.02 -5.87 -6.74
CA LEU A 368 -3.54 -4.63 -6.12
C LEU A 368 -4.12 -3.67 -7.16
N GLY A 369 -3.40 -3.43 -8.26
CA GLY A 369 -3.84 -2.53 -9.32
C GLY A 369 -5.12 -3.01 -10.00
N LEU A 370 -5.17 -4.28 -10.41
CA LEU A 370 -6.34 -4.86 -11.06
C LEU A 370 -7.55 -4.92 -10.12
N SER A 371 -7.36 -5.30 -8.86
CA SER A 371 -8.44 -5.32 -7.86
C SER A 371 -9.03 -3.93 -7.65
N SER A 372 -8.18 -2.90 -7.54
CA SER A 372 -8.60 -1.51 -7.41
C SER A 372 -9.28 -0.98 -8.67
N ILE A 373 -8.76 -1.29 -9.88
CA ILE A 373 -9.38 -0.89 -11.15
C ILE A 373 -10.79 -1.50 -11.28
N ALA A 374 -10.91 -2.81 -11.05
CA ALA A 374 -12.19 -3.51 -11.11
C ALA A 374 -13.19 -2.95 -10.08
N SER A 375 -12.72 -2.67 -8.86
CA SER A 375 -13.57 -2.11 -7.81
C SER A 375 -13.97 -0.66 -8.07
N GLY A 376 -13.18 0.12 -8.81
CA GLY A 376 -13.44 1.54 -9.07
C GLY A 376 -14.72 1.83 -9.87
N PHE A 377 -15.31 0.82 -10.51
CA PHE A 377 -16.64 0.93 -11.16
C PHE A 377 -17.81 0.78 -10.19
N LEU A 378 -17.53 0.43 -8.93
CA LEU A 378 -18.48 0.36 -7.84
C LEU A 378 -18.24 1.54 -6.89
N PRO A 379 -19.25 1.93 -6.08
CA PRO A 379 -19.12 3.03 -5.11
C PRO A 379 -18.27 2.62 -3.89
N VAL A 380 -16.97 2.46 -4.13
CA VAL A 380 -15.98 2.06 -3.13
C VAL A 380 -14.87 3.10 -3.04
N TYR A 381 -14.10 3.00 -1.97
CA TYR A 381 -12.87 3.76 -1.77
C TYR A 381 -11.66 2.82 -1.88
N PRO A 382 -10.43 3.35 -1.98
CA PRO A 382 -9.27 2.56 -2.37
C PRO A 382 -9.05 1.33 -1.48
N VAL A 383 -8.79 0.19 -2.13
CA VAL A 383 -8.56 -1.10 -1.48
C VAL A 383 -7.21 -1.10 -0.76
N ALA A 384 -7.17 -1.70 0.42
CA ALA A 384 -5.95 -1.86 1.21
C ALA A 384 -5.98 -3.16 2.01
N CYS A 385 -4.80 -3.64 2.39
CA CYS A 385 -4.65 -4.82 3.22
C CYS A 385 -5.06 -4.56 4.69
N SER A 386 -5.27 -5.62 5.47
CA SER A 386 -5.66 -5.51 6.87
C SER A 386 -4.89 -6.48 7.75
N LEU A 387 -3.92 -5.93 8.49
CA LEU A 387 -3.05 -6.68 9.38
C LEU A 387 -3.85 -7.52 10.41
N GLY A 388 -4.79 -6.90 11.12
CA GLY A 388 -5.57 -7.58 12.16
C GLY A 388 -6.38 -8.76 11.63
N ARG A 389 -7.05 -8.58 10.48
CA ARG A 389 -7.86 -9.63 9.84
C ARG A 389 -6.99 -10.76 9.28
N THR A 390 -5.92 -10.42 8.57
CA THR A 390 -5.00 -11.44 8.01
C THR A 390 -4.31 -12.22 9.13
N LEU A 391 -3.93 -11.58 10.24
CA LEU A 391 -3.36 -12.28 11.39
C LEU A 391 -4.34 -13.28 12.00
N VAL A 392 -5.59 -12.89 12.22
CA VAL A 392 -6.62 -13.81 12.73
C VAL A 392 -6.88 -14.95 11.75
N ASN A 393 -6.89 -14.69 10.44
CA ASN A 393 -7.03 -15.73 9.42
C ASN A 393 -5.90 -16.77 9.51
N VAL A 394 -4.65 -16.30 9.62
CA VAL A 394 -3.48 -17.18 9.76
C VAL A 394 -3.50 -17.94 11.09
N GLU A 395 -3.96 -17.31 12.18
CA GLU A 395 -4.11 -17.97 13.49
C GLU A 395 -5.24 -19.01 13.51
N ALA A 396 -6.27 -18.82 12.68
CA ALA A 396 -7.34 -19.80 12.49
C ALA A 396 -6.87 -21.06 11.73
N GLY A 397 -5.65 -21.04 11.17
CA GLY A 397 -5.07 -22.17 10.44
C GLY A 397 -5.38 -22.18 8.94
N THR A 398 -5.94 -21.10 8.40
CA THR A 398 -6.19 -20.94 6.97
C THR A 398 -4.90 -21.07 6.18
N LYS A 399 -4.94 -21.88 5.12
CA LYS A 399 -3.76 -22.14 4.27
C LYS A 399 -3.91 -21.53 2.88
N THR A 400 -5.12 -21.29 2.42
CA THR A 400 -5.37 -20.80 1.06
C THR A 400 -6.24 -19.55 1.02
N GLN A 401 -6.60 -19.11 -0.19
CA GLN A 401 -7.44 -17.93 -0.42
C GLN A 401 -8.94 -18.25 -0.52
N VAL A 402 -9.34 -19.50 -0.22
CA VAL A 402 -10.73 -19.99 -0.29
C VAL A 402 -11.62 -19.35 0.76
#